data_AF-A0AA96X814-F1
#
_entry.id   AF-A0AA96X814-F1
#
_cell.length_a   1.000
_cell.length_b   1.000
_cell.length_c   1.000
_cell.angle_alpha   90.00
_cell.angle_beta   90.00
_cell.angle_gamma   90.00
#
_symmetry.space_group_name_H-M   'P 1'
#
loop_
_entity.id
_entity.type
_entity.pdbx_description
1 polymer ?
#
loop_
_entity_poly.entity_id
_entity_poly.type
_entity_poly.pdbx_seq_one_letter_code
_entity_poly.pdbx_strand_id
1 'polypeptide(L)'
;MGDKLRDSATTAVEGLTEQGLSVELLSGDQSAEVERLAGRAGIDNYRAGASPEDKLSHMKQLQSDGEKVLMVGDGINDVPVLSGADASVAMMSAADLAQSRADAILLNGDLEVLPKAIELAHKCRRIVRQNLAWALGYNVIALPLAFCGLVPPWAAAIGMSLSSLIVVLNALRLSRGQKVDENPVSAEA
;
A
#
# COMPACT_ATOMS: atom_id res chain seq x y z
N MET A 1 -5.99 -8.35 -31.06
CA MET A 1 -5.20 -9.26 -30.19
C MET A 1 -5.58 -8.88 -28.78
N GLY A 2 -6.33 -9.74 -28.09
CA GLY A 2 -6.97 -9.39 -26.80
C GLY A 2 -5.99 -9.38 -25.64
N ASP A 3 -6.22 -8.47 -24.70
CA ASP A 3 -5.45 -8.40 -23.46
C ASP A 3 -5.66 -9.68 -22.65
N LYS A 4 -4.57 -10.27 -22.16
CA LYS A 4 -4.63 -11.51 -21.39
C LYS A 4 -4.57 -11.17 -19.91
N LEU A 5 -5.54 -11.71 -19.16
CA LEU A 5 -5.50 -11.66 -17.71
C LEU A 5 -4.18 -12.26 -17.20
N ARG A 6 -3.51 -11.55 -16.30
CA ARG A 6 -2.33 -12.05 -15.59
C ARG A 6 -2.74 -13.20 -14.68
N ASP A 7 -1.91 -14.23 -14.60
CA ASP A 7 -2.21 -15.43 -13.80
C ASP A 7 -2.40 -15.11 -12.31
N SER A 8 -1.66 -14.11 -11.79
CA SER A 8 -1.79 -13.63 -10.41
C SER A 8 -2.97 -12.69 -10.15
N ALA A 9 -3.73 -12.29 -11.17
CA ALA A 9 -4.81 -11.31 -10.99
C ALA A 9 -5.92 -11.83 -10.08
N THR A 10 -6.39 -13.07 -10.30
CA THR A 10 -7.45 -13.68 -9.49
C THR A 10 -7.02 -13.82 -8.03
N THR A 11 -5.84 -14.40 -7.79
CA THR A 11 -5.29 -14.54 -6.42
C THR A 11 -5.13 -13.20 -5.72
N ALA A 12 -4.71 -12.16 -6.45
CA ALA A 12 -4.58 -10.82 -5.89
C ALA A 12 -5.93 -10.20 -5.51
N VAL A 13 -6.94 -10.31 -6.38
CA VAL A 13 -8.29 -9.80 -6.10
C VAL A 13 -8.90 -10.52 -4.90
N GLU A 14 -8.78 -11.84 -4.83
CA GLU A 14 -9.22 -12.65 -3.69
C GLU A 14 -8.54 -12.17 -2.39
N GLY A 15 -7.21 -12.06 -2.39
CA GLY A 15 -6.45 -11.63 -1.22
C GLY A 15 -6.75 -10.18 -0.78
N LEU A 16 -7.11 -9.29 -1.69
CA LEU A 16 -7.56 -7.93 -1.37
C LEU A 16 -8.97 -7.94 -0.75
N THR A 17 -9.87 -8.74 -1.33
CA THR A 17 -11.25 -8.88 -0.87
C THR A 17 -11.31 -9.52 0.52
N GLU A 18 -10.49 -10.53 0.79
CA GLU A 18 -10.33 -11.15 2.11
C GLU A 18 -9.85 -10.17 3.19
N GLN A 19 -9.09 -9.13 2.79
CA GLN A 19 -8.69 -8.03 3.68
C GLN A 19 -9.81 -6.99 3.88
N GLY A 20 -10.98 -7.18 3.28
CA GLY A 20 -12.13 -6.28 3.35
C GLY A 20 -12.02 -5.05 2.44
N LEU A 21 -11.18 -5.11 1.40
CA LEU A 21 -11.04 -4.03 0.43
C LEU A 21 -11.99 -4.25 -0.75
N SER A 22 -12.64 -3.17 -1.19
CA SER A 22 -13.43 -3.16 -2.42
C SER A 22 -12.50 -3.03 -3.62
N VAL A 23 -12.58 -3.99 -4.55
CA VAL A 23 -11.81 -3.97 -5.80
C VAL A 23 -12.71 -3.60 -6.96
N GLU A 24 -12.28 -2.65 -7.79
CA GLU A 24 -13.02 -2.18 -8.97
C GLU A 24 -12.11 -2.10 -10.19
N LEU A 25 -12.63 -2.51 -11.37
CA LEU A 25 -11.91 -2.45 -12.64
C LEU A 25 -12.38 -1.25 -13.47
N LEU A 26 -11.48 -0.31 -13.76
CA LEU A 26 -11.75 0.84 -14.64
C LEU A 26 -10.96 0.71 -15.94
N SER A 27 -11.64 0.38 -17.04
CA SER A 27 -11.02 0.23 -18.36
C SER A 27 -11.50 1.27 -19.37
N GLY A 28 -10.58 1.75 -20.20
CA GLY A 28 -10.91 2.58 -21.37
C GLY A 28 -11.46 1.77 -22.54
N ASP A 29 -11.30 0.45 -22.52
CA ASP A 29 -11.82 -0.43 -23.57
C ASP A 29 -13.33 -0.56 -23.46
N GLN A 30 -14.02 -0.48 -24.60
CA GLN A 30 -15.49 -0.62 -24.68
C GLN A 30 -15.93 -2.05 -25.02
N SER A 31 -15.03 -3.01 -24.98
CA SER A 31 -15.29 -4.38 -25.45
C SER A 31 -15.94 -5.23 -24.36
N ALA A 32 -16.73 -6.23 -24.78
CA ALA A 32 -17.24 -7.29 -23.90
C ALA A 32 -16.11 -8.10 -23.21
N GLU A 33 -14.85 -7.88 -23.62
CA GLU A 33 -13.67 -8.45 -22.98
C GLU A 33 -13.45 -7.91 -21.57
N VAL A 34 -13.83 -6.65 -21.28
CA VAL A 34 -13.65 -6.07 -19.94
C VAL A 34 -14.50 -6.82 -18.91
N GLU A 35 -15.77 -7.06 -19.23
CA GLU A 35 -16.68 -7.85 -18.38
C GLU A 35 -16.17 -9.28 -18.21
N ARG A 36 -15.71 -9.91 -19.29
CA ARG A 36 -15.15 -11.26 -19.25
C ARG A 36 -13.90 -11.34 -18.37
N LEU A 37 -13.00 -10.35 -18.45
CA LEU A 37 -11.80 -10.27 -17.65
C LEU A 37 -12.12 -10.01 -16.17
N ALA A 38 -13.06 -9.08 -15.89
CA ALA A 38 -13.54 -8.81 -14.54
C ALA A 38 -14.12 -10.07 -13.90
N GLY A 39 -15.01 -10.79 -14.61
CA GLY A 39 -15.59 -12.03 -14.11
C GLY A 39 -14.56 -13.14 -13.88
N ARG A 40 -13.53 -13.26 -14.73
CA ARG A 40 -12.42 -14.21 -14.52
C ARG A 40 -11.52 -13.82 -13.34
N ALA A 41 -11.37 -12.54 -13.07
CA ALA A 41 -10.59 -12.02 -11.95
C ALA A 41 -11.37 -12.03 -10.63
N GLY A 42 -12.69 -12.27 -10.65
CA GLY A 42 -13.55 -12.19 -9.47
C GLY A 42 -13.89 -10.76 -9.05
N ILE A 43 -13.91 -9.82 -10.01
CA ILE A 43 -14.22 -8.41 -9.77
C ILE A 43 -15.68 -8.15 -10.15
N ASP A 44 -16.52 -7.89 -9.15
CA ASP A 44 -17.95 -7.62 -9.34
C ASP A 44 -18.23 -6.23 -9.90
N ASN A 45 -17.43 -5.23 -9.50
CA ASN A 45 -17.59 -3.84 -9.93
C ASN A 45 -16.60 -3.52 -11.05
N TYR A 46 -17.12 -3.22 -12.24
CA TYR A 46 -16.29 -2.80 -13.37
C TYR A 46 -16.97 -1.71 -14.20
N ARG A 47 -16.15 -0.89 -14.86
CA ARG A 47 -16.59 0.11 -15.83
C ARG A 47 -15.75 0.01 -17.10
N ALA A 48 -16.41 -0.31 -18.21
CA ALA A 48 -15.84 -0.31 -19.54
C ALA A 48 -16.03 1.07 -20.21
N GLY A 49 -15.14 1.42 -21.13
CA GLY A 49 -15.23 2.65 -21.91
C GLY A 49 -15.00 3.94 -21.14
N ALA A 50 -14.36 3.89 -19.96
CA ALA A 50 -14.11 5.07 -19.14
C ALA A 50 -12.98 5.93 -19.74
N SER A 51 -13.26 7.21 -19.98
CA SER A 51 -12.20 8.16 -20.36
C SER A 51 -11.26 8.43 -19.17
N PRO A 52 -10.05 8.99 -19.41
CA PRO A 52 -9.18 9.43 -18.32
C PRO A 52 -9.88 10.39 -17.33
N GLU A 53 -10.74 11.29 -17.82
CA GLU A 53 -11.54 12.19 -16.99
C GLU A 53 -12.61 11.45 -16.19
N ASP A 54 -13.25 10.42 -16.77
CA ASP A 54 -14.20 9.56 -16.06
C ASP A 54 -13.53 8.83 -14.90
N LYS A 55 -12.36 8.23 -15.16
CA LYS A 55 -11.57 7.53 -14.13
C LYS A 55 -11.20 8.48 -12.99
N LEU A 56 -10.75 9.69 -13.31
CA LEU A 56 -10.39 10.70 -12.32
C LEU A 56 -11.61 11.17 -11.50
N SER A 57 -12.74 11.38 -12.17
CA SER A 57 -13.98 11.84 -11.52
C SER A 57 -14.54 10.76 -10.59
N HIS A 58 -14.52 9.50 -11.03
CA HIS A 58 -14.94 8.36 -10.22
C HIS A 58 -14.08 8.19 -8.97
N MET A 59 -12.76 8.26 -9.12
CA MET A 59 -11.82 8.23 -8.00
C MET A 59 -12.10 9.35 -6.99
N LYS A 60 -12.31 10.57 -7.47
CA LYS A 60 -12.63 11.71 -6.60
C LYS A 60 -13.97 11.55 -5.90
N GLN A 61 -14.94 10.91 -6.54
CA GLN A 61 -16.22 10.58 -5.93
C GLN A 61 -16.03 9.61 -4.76
N LEU A 62 -15.31 8.50 -4.96
CA LEU A 62 -14.96 7.56 -3.89
C LEU A 62 -14.24 8.27 -2.74
N GLN A 63 -13.27 9.13 -3.04
CA GLN A 63 -12.58 9.92 -2.02
C GLN A 63 -13.51 10.88 -1.27
N SER A 64 -14.48 11.48 -1.95
CA SER A 64 -15.48 12.36 -1.33
C SER A 64 -16.46 11.62 -0.43
N ASP A 65 -16.71 10.35 -0.73
CA ASP A 65 -17.51 9.44 0.08
C ASP A 65 -16.74 8.92 1.31
N GLY A 66 -15.48 9.32 1.46
CA GLY A 66 -14.62 9.02 2.60
C GLY A 66 -13.69 7.82 2.39
N GLU A 67 -13.73 7.20 1.22
CA GLU A 67 -12.86 6.08 0.87
C GLU A 67 -11.41 6.53 0.66
N LYS A 68 -10.47 5.59 0.86
CA LYS A 68 -9.06 5.75 0.53
C LYS A 68 -8.72 4.91 -0.68
N VAL A 69 -8.32 5.58 -1.77
CA VAL A 69 -8.21 4.92 -3.07
C VAL A 69 -6.75 4.62 -3.40
N LEU A 70 -6.47 3.35 -3.64
CA LEU A 70 -5.22 2.87 -4.24
C LEU A 70 -5.45 2.65 -5.73
N MET A 71 -4.75 3.42 -6.58
CA MET A 71 -4.81 3.24 -8.04
C MET A 71 -3.66 2.36 -8.52
N VAL A 72 -3.97 1.37 -9.35
CA VAL A 72 -2.98 0.48 -9.98
C VAL A 72 -3.16 0.54 -11.50
N GLY A 73 -2.09 0.84 -12.24
CA GLY A 73 -2.20 1.00 -13.69
C GLY A 73 -0.88 0.91 -14.45
N ASP A 74 -0.99 0.85 -15.77
CA ASP A 74 0.14 0.82 -16.72
C ASP A 74 0.57 2.22 -17.17
N GLY A 75 -0.12 3.27 -16.73
CA GLY A 75 0.36 4.64 -16.80
C GLY A 75 0.37 5.30 -18.17
N ILE A 76 0.01 4.62 -19.27
CA ILE A 76 0.01 5.26 -20.60
C ILE A 76 -1.10 6.31 -20.68
N ASN A 77 -2.29 6.00 -20.15
CA ASN A 77 -3.45 6.90 -20.16
C ASN A 77 -3.87 7.40 -18.76
N ASP A 78 -3.20 6.93 -17.71
CA ASP A 78 -3.70 7.04 -16.34
C ASP A 78 -2.83 7.93 -15.42
N VAL A 79 -1.85 8.68 -15.96
CA VAL A 79 -0.98 9.56 -15.16
C VAL A 79 -1.75 10.55 -14.27
N PRO A 80 -2.81 11.25 -14.75
CA PRO A 80 -3.57 12.17 -13.90
C PRO A 80 -4.32 11.44 -12.78
N VAL A 81 -4.79 10.23 -13.04
CA VAL A 81 -5.53 9.39 -12.09
C VAL A 81 -4.57 8.86 -11.02
N LEU A 82 -3.42 8.32 -11.42
CA LEU A 82 -2.37 7.88 -10.50
C LEU A 82 -1.89 9.02 -9.59
N SER A 83 -1.69 10.22 -10.14
CA SER A 83 -1.24 11.39 -9.36
C SER A 83 -2.30 11.92 -8.37
N GLY A 84 -3.58 11.61 -8.57
CA GLY A 84 -4.67 12.09 -7.73
C GLY A 84 -5.15 11.11 -6.68
N ALA A 85 -4.67 9.86 -6.72
CA ALA A 85 -5.03 8.81 -5.77
C ALA A 85 -4.39 9.06 -4.39
N ASP A 86 -4.95 8.46 -3.33
CA ASP A 86 -4.32 8.51 -2.00
C ASP A 86 -3.03 7.69 -1.95
N ALA A 87 -2.95 6.66 -2.80
CA ALA A 87 -1.74 5.91 -3.10
C ALA A 87 -1.82 5.38 -4.54
N SER A 88 -0.67 5.22 -5.18
CA SER A 88 -0.60 4.79 -6.57
C SER A 88 0.53 3.78 -6.82
N VAL A 89 0.24 2.79 -7.66
CA VAL A 89 1.19 1.75 -8.08
C VAL A 89 1.23 1.71 -9.61
N ALA A 90 2.40 1.97 -10.18
CA ALA A 90 2.64 1.79 -11.61
C ALA A 90 3.25 0.42 -11.89
N MET A 91 2.91 -0.16 -13.04
CA MET A 91 3.62 -1.32 -13.59
C MET A 91 5.03 -0.92 -14.04
N MET A 92 6.02 -1.82 -13.95
CA MET A 92 7.36 -1.58 -14.52
C MET A 92 7.34 -1.34 -16.04
N SER A 93 6.34 -1.88 -16.73
CA SER A 93 6.12 -1.65 -18.17
C SER A 93 5.48 -0.29 -18.47
N ALA A 94 5.15 0.51 -17.46
CA ALA A 94 4.51 1.80 -17.63
C ALA A 94 5.47 2.83 -18.24
N ALA A 95 4.92 3.87 -18.87
CA ALA A 95 5.72 4.99 -19.36
C ALA A 95 6.52 5.64 -18.22
N ASP A 96 7.75 6.11 -18.50
CA ASP A 96 8.64 6.74 -17.50
C ASP A 96 7.94 7.86 -16.72
N LEU A 97 7.08 8.63 -17.41
CA LEU A 97 6.30 9.68 -16.79
C LEU A 97 5.34 9.14 -15.71
N ALA A 98 4.69 8.00 -15.95
CA ALA A 98 3.82 7.37 -14.98
C ALA A 98 4.58 6.77 -13.80
N GLN A 99 5.72 6.13 -14.07
CA GLN A 99 6.61 5.61 -13.02
C GLN A 99 7.10 6.72 -12.10
N SER A 100 7.46 7.88 -12.66
CA SER A 100 7.91 9.05 -11.88
C SER A 100 6.83 9.69 -11.00
N ARG A 101 5.56 9.39 -11.27
CA ARG A 101 4.40 9.95 -10.56
C ARG A 101 3.77 8.97 -9.58
N ALA A 102 4.08 7.69 -9.68
CA ALA A 102 3.54 6.67 -8.79
C ALA A 102 4.31 6.60 -7.46
N ASP A 103 3.61 6.26 -6.38
CA ASP A 103 4.22 6.08 -5.06
C ASP A 103 5.03 4.78 -4.96
N ALA A 104 4.68 3.79 -5.79
CA ALA A 104 5.36 2.51 -5.88
C ALA A 104 5.36 1.95 -7.31
N ILE A 105 6.34 1.09 -7.59
CA ILE A 105 6.50 0.43 -8.89
C ILE A 105 6.47 -1.08 -8.68
N LEU A 106 5.64 -1.78 -9.46
CA LEU A 106 5.58 -3.24 -9.47
C LEU A 106 6.57 -3.81 -10.48
N LEU A 107 7.70 -4.33 -9.97
CA LEU A 107 8.85 -4.75 -10.78
C LEU A 107 8.57 -5.97 -11.67
N ASN A 108 7.97 -7.02 -11.11
CA ASN A 108 7.81 -8.31 -11.80
C ASN A 108 6.40 -8.50 -12.40
N GLY A 109 5.56 -7.47 -12.37
CA GLY A 109 4.17 -7.54 -12.86
C GLY A 109 3.28 -8.54 -12.13
N ASP A 110 3.74 -9.06 -10.98
CA ASP A 110 3.04 -10.02 -10.14
C ASP A 110 2.12 -9.29 -9.14
N LEU A 111 0.81 -9.41 -9.35
CA LEU A 111 -0.19 -8.69 -8.56
C LEU A 111 -0.36 -9.26 -7.15
N GLU A 112 0.11 -10.48 -6.85
CA GLU A 112 0.04 -11.06 -5.50
C GLU A 112 0.81 -10.27 -4.44
N VAL A 113 1.75 -9.43 -4.88
CA VAL A 113 2.51 -8.54 -4.00
C VAL A 113 1.63 -7.44 -3.42
N LEU A 114 0.54 -7.04 -4.08
CA LEU A 114 -0.34 -5.95 -3.64
C LEU A 114 -1.00 -6.25 -2.27
N PRO A 115 -1.72 -7.38 -2.08
CA PRO A 115 -2.25 -7.75 -0.77
C PRO A 115 -1.17 -7.78 0.32
N LYS A 116 0.01 -8.33 0.02
CA LYS A 116 1.14 -8.44 0.97
C LYS A 116 1.68 -7.06 1.36
N ALA A 117 1.79 -6.14 0.41
CA ALA A 117 2.25 -4.78 0.64
C ALA A 117 1.28 -4.00 1.54
N ILE A 118 -0.03 -4.14 1.32
CA ILE A 118 -1.05 -3.49 2.15
C ILE A 118 -1.03 -4.06 3.58
N GLU A 119 -0.91 -5.38 3.73
CA GLU A 119 -0.78 -6.01 5.05
C GLU A 119 0.46 -5.49 5.79
N LEU A 120 1.60 -5.36 5.09
CA LEU A 120 2.84 -4.82 5.64
C LEU A 120 2.68 -3.35 6.04
N ALA A 121 1.99 -2.53 5.22
CA ALA A 121 1.70 -1.14 5.52
C ALA A 121 0.87 -1.01 6.81
N HIS A 122 -0.15 -1.85 7.00
CA HIS A 122 -0.95 -1.90 8.23
C HIS A 122 -0.10 -2.28 9.46
N LYS A 123 0.75 -3.30 9.33
CA LYS A 123 1.68 -3.70 10.41
C LYS A 123 2.65 -2.57 10.77
N CYS A 124 3.23 -1.91 9.78
CA CYS A 124 4.11 -0.76 9.97
C CYS A 124 3.39 0.37 10.71
N ARG A 125 2.18 0.75 10.26
CA ARG A 125 1.37 1.79 10.92
C ARG A 125 1.08 1.47 12.39
N ARG A 126 0.81 0.19 12.71
CA ARG A 126 0.61 -0.26 14.10
C ARG A 126 1.85 -0.05 14.95
N ILE A 127 3.03 -0.42 14.42
CA ILE A 127 4.31 -0.24 15.13
C ILE A 127 4.62 1.24 15.35
N VAL A 128 4.42 2.08 14.34
CA VAL A 128 4.61 3.54 14.46
C VAL A 128 3.71 4.12 15.55
N ARG A 129 2.43 3.74 15.58
CA ARG A 129 1.49 4.18 16.62
C ARG A 129 1.93 3.73 18.02
N GLN A 130 2.42 2.51 18.16
CA GLN A 130 2.95 2.01 19.44
C GLN A 130 4.16 2.82 19.90
N ASN A 131 5.10 3.08 18.99
CA ASN A 131 6.31 3.85 19.29
C ASN A 131 5.96 5.28 19.71
N LEU A 132 5.00 5.92 19.02
CA LEU A 132 4.53 7.25 19.39
C LEU A 132 3.81 7.25 20.75
N ALA A 133 2.99 6.23 21.03
CA ALA A 133 2.33 6.08 22.32
C ALA A 133 3.34 5.90 23.47
N TRP A 134 4.41 5.12 23.26
CA TRP A 134 5.50 4.99 24.23
C TRP A 134 6.23 6.31 24.46
N ALA A 135 6.59 7.03 23.39
CA ALA A 135 7.27 8.31 23.48
C ALA A 135 6.42 9.36 24.22
N LEU A 136 5.13 9.44 23.90
CA LEU A 136 4.18 10.33 24.58
C LEU A 136 3.99 9.94 26.04
N GLY A 137 3.78 8.65 26.34
CA GLY A 137 3.61 8.15 27.70
C GLY A 137 4.82 8.45 28.58
N TYR A 138 6.03 8.26 28.05
CA TYR A 138 7.26 8.63 28.75
C TYR A 138 7.31 10.13 29.06
N ASN A 139 7.08 11.00 28.06
CA ASN A 139 7.14 12.45 28.26
C ASN A 139 6.07 12.95 29.24
N VAL A 140 4.85 12.40 29.19
CA VAL A 140 3.76 12.75 30.10
C VAL A 140 4.07 12.38 31.55
N ILE A 141 4.85 11.33 31.80
CA ILE A 141 5.25 10.92 33.15
C ILE A 141 6.53 11.64 33.60
N ALA A 142 7.54 11.70 32.74
CA ALA A 142 8.86 12.22 33.07
C ALA A 142 8.85 13.74 33.31
N LEU A 143 8.10 14.52 32.52
CA LEU A 143 8.07 15.98 32.66
C LEU A 143 7.46 16.45 34.00
N PRO A 144 6.29 15.97 34.46
CA PRO A 144 5.76 16.34 35.77
C PRO A 144 6.66 15.89 36.92
N LEU A 145 7.21 14.67 36.86
CA LEU A 145 8.12 14.17 37.90
C LEU A 145 9.42 14.99 37.98
N ALA A 146 9.97 15.40 36.83
CA ALA A 146 11.13 16.29 36.78
C ALA A 146 10.79 17.67 37.35
N PHE A 147 9.61 18.22 37.03
CA PHE A 147 9.13 19.49 37.59
C PHE A 147 8.94 19.42 39.12
N CYS A 148 8.49 18.28 39.64
CA CYS A 148 8.40 18.02 41.08
C CYS A 148 9.76 17.73 41.74
N GLY A 149 10.88 17.73 41.00
CA GLY A 149 12.22 17.45 41.52
C GLY A 149 12.47 15.98 41.89
N LEU A 150 11.58 15.07 41.49
CA LEU A 150 11.61 13.65 41.87
C LEU A 150 12.46 12.78 40.94
N VAL A 151 12.86 13.30 39.78
CA VAL A 151 13.65 12.57 38.77
C VAL A 151 15.00 13.26 38.54
N PRO A 152 16.11 12.63 38.94
CA PRO A 152 17.44 13.11 38.63
C PRO A 152 17.73 13.10 37.12
N PRO A 153 18.51 14.06 36.58
CA PRO A 153 18.85 14.13 35.15
C PRO A 153 19.45 12.85 34.56
N TRP A 154 20.21 12.08 35.35
CA TRP A 154 20.81 10.83 34.93
C TRP A 154 19.79 9.70 34.71
N ALA A 155 18.67 9.71 35.47
CA ALA A 155 17.60 8.72 35.30
C ALA A 155 16.78 8.99 34.03
N ALA A 156 16.58 10.26 33.68
CA ALA A 156 15.95 10.66 32.41
C ALA A 156 16.80 10.28 31.19
N ALA A 157 18.14 10.33 31.30
CA ALA A 157 19.05 9.89 30.24
C ALA A 157 18.96 8.38 29.98
N ILE A 158 18.89 7.55 31.03
CA ILE A 158 18.71 6.10 30.91
C ILE A 158 17.34 5.77 30.28
N GLY A 159 16.29 6.49 30.68
CA GLY A 159 14.95 6.36 30.09
C GLY A 159 14.93 6.63 28.58
N MET A 160 15.63 7.68 28.12
CA MET A 160 15.77 7.98 26.69
C MET A 160 16.48 6.85 25.92
N SER A 161 17.56 6.30 26.46
CA SER A 161 18.28 5.19 25.83
C SER A 161 17.44 3.91 25.78
N LEU A 162 16.71 3.59 26.86
CA LEU A 162 15.85 2.42 26.93
C LEU A 162 14.64 2.54 25.99
N SER A 163 14.06 3.74 25.86
CA SER A 163 12.97 4.01 24.92
C SER A 163 13.42 3.78 23.47
N SER A 164 14.62 4.23 23.10
CA SER A 164 15.19 3.97 21.77
C SER A 164 15.37 2.47 21.53
N LEU A 165 15.89 1.74 22.52
CA LEU A 165 16.06 0.29 22.42
C LEU A 165 14.73 -0.44 22.24
N ILE A 166 13.68 -0.07 22.97
CA ILE A 166 12.34 -0.64 22.83
C ILE A 166 11.77 -0.35 21.44
N VAL A 167 11.92 0.88 20.93
CA VAL A 167 11.48 1.27 19.59
C VAL A 167 12.18 0.46 18.50
N VAL A 168 13.50 0.29 18.61
CA VAL A 168 14.30 -0.53 17.67
C VAL A 168 13.88 -2.00 17.74
N LEU A 169 13.76 -2.57 18.94
CA LEU A 169 13.31 -3.96 19.11
C LEU A 169 11.88 -4.17 18.56
N ASN A 170 11.00 -3.20 18.75
CA ASN A 170 9.63 -3.25 18.21
C ASN A 170 9.62 -3.14 16.68
N ALA A 171 10.48 -2.30 16.09
CA ALA A 171 10.65 -2.20 14.64
C ALA A 171 11.21 -3.50 14.03
N LEU A 172 12.18 -4.14 14.71
CA LEU A 172 12.75 -5.44 14.28
C LEU A 172 11.72 -6.58 14.26
N ARG A 173 10.61 -6.45 15.01
CA ARG A 173 9.52 -7.43 14.97
C ARG A 173 8.82 -7.47 13.60
N LEU A 174 8.82 -6.36 12.86
CA LEU A 174 8.29 -6.30 11.49
C LEU A 174 9.12 -7.17 10.53
N SER A 175 10.44 -7.17 10.71
CA SER A 175 11.39 -7.90 9.86
C SER A 175 11.36 -9.42 10.08
N ARG A 176 11.07 -9.89 11.30
CA ARG A 176 11.04 -11.34 11.61
C ARG A 176 9.91 -12.13 10.94
N GLY A 177 8.90 -11.46 10.38
CA GLY A 177 7.80 -12.10 9.65
C GLY A 177 8.06 -12.33 8.17
N GLN A 178 9.13 -11.77 7.61
CA GLN A 178 9.50 -11.95 6.20
C GLN A 178 10.53 -13.06 6.07
N LYS A 179 10.07 -14.28 5.73
CA LYS A 179 10.89 -15.14 4.88
C LYS A 179 10.85 -14.51 3.50
N VAL A 180 11.96 -13.92 3.08
CA VAL A 180 12.19 -13.66 1.67
C VAL A 180 12.37 -15.03 1.05
N ASP A 181 11.36 -15.53 0.34
CA ASP A 181 11.57 -16.69 -0.53
C ASP A 181 12.51 -16.23 -1.66
N GLU A 182 13.80 -16.44 -1.45
CA GLU A 182 14.81 -16.38 -2.49
C GLU A 182 14.56 -17.55 -3.45
N ASN A 183 13.62 -17.39 -4.38
CA ASN A 183 13.64 -18.18 -5.59
C ASN A 183 14.69 -17.54 -6.52
N PRO A 184 15.84 -18.20 -6.76
CA PRO A 184 16.83 -17.67 -7.68
C PRO A 184 16.19 -17.56 -9.06
N VAL A 185 16.15 -16.33 -9.58
CA VAL A 185 15.80 -16.05 -10.97
C VAL A 185 16.73 -16.89 -11.84
N SER A 186 16.18 -17.94 -12.43
CA SER A 186 16.87 -18.72 -13.45
C SER A 186 17.13 -17.79 -14.64
N ALA A 187 18.35 -17.27 -14.71
CA ALA A 187 18.90 -16.71 -15.91
C ALA A 187 19.22 -17.88 -16.86
N GLU A 188 18.35 -18.09 -17.86
CA GLU A 188 18.52 -18.91 -19.09
C GLU A 188 17.11 -19.00 -19.72
N ALA A 189 16.84 -18.74 -21.01
CA ALA A 189 17.63 -18.56 -22.21
C ALA A 189 16.82 -17.74 -23.25
#